data_AF-A0A285EJ24-F1
#
_entry.id   AF-A0A285EJ24-F1
#
_cell.length_a   1.000
_cell.length_b   1.000
_cell.length_c   1.000
_cell.angle_alpha   90.00
_cell.angle_beta   90.00
_cell.angle_gamma   90.00
#
_symmetry.space_group_name_H-M   'P 1'
#
loop_
_entity.id
_entity.type
_entity.pdbx_description
1 polymer ?
#
loop_
_entity_poly.entity_id
_entity_poly.type
_entity_poly.pdbx_seq_one_letter_code
_entity_poly.pdbx_strand_id
1 'polypeptide(L)' 'MDEEPTGGRTRNLPVFFCPYCGDEELTPHGEDGAWHCAACLRTFTVRLTGTGVQHP' A
#
# COMPACT_ATOMS: atom_id res chain seq x y z
N MET A 1 5.31 -36.98 -0.22
CA MET A 1 5.17 -35.89 -1.21
C MET A 1 4.45 -34.79 -0.47
N ASP A 2 5.25 -34.05 0.28
CA ASP A 2 4.84 -33.02 1.22
C ASP A 2 4.41 -31.81 0.39
N GLU A 3 3.12 -31.51 0.42
CA GLU A 3 2.51 -30.42 -0.33
C GLU A 3 2.78 -29.12 0.44
N GLU A 4 3.86 -28.43 0.05
CA GLU A 4 4.22 -27.12 0.60
C GLU A 4 3.13 -26.10 0.21
N PRO A 5 2.47 -25.42 1.19
CA PRO A 5 1.49 -24.40 0.87
C PRO A 5 2.20 -23.22 0.21
N THR A 6 1.94 -23.02 -1.09
CA THR A 6 2.38 -21.85 -1.83
C THR A 6 1.65 -20.61 -1.29
N GLY A 7 2.24 -19.99 -0.27
CA GLY A 7 1.75 -18.75 0.32
C GLY A 7 1.63 -17.66 -0.74
N GLY A 8 0.39 -17.31 -1.10
CA GLY A 8 0.10 -16.24 -2.04
C GLY A 8 0.68 -14.92 -1.53
N ARG A 9 1.74 -14.42 -2.17
CA ARG A 9 2.27 -13.07 -1.93
C ARG A 9 1.19 -12.05 -2.27
N THR A 10 0.64 -11.41 -1.26
CA THR A 10 -0.28 -10.27 -1.42
C THR A 10 0.51 -9.14 -2.08
N ARG A 11 0.31 -8.94 -3.38
CA ARG A 11 0.90 -7.81 -4.10
C ARG A 11 0.10 -6.56 -3.73
N ASN A 12 0.71 -5.65 -2.99
CA ASN A 12 0.10 -4.35 -2.75
C ASN A 12 0.03 -3.58 -4.09
N LEU A 13 -1.15 -3.06 -4.43
CA LEU A 13 -1.30 -2.24 -5.63
C LEU A 13 -0.64 -0.87 -5.40
N PRO A 14 -0.04 -0.27 -6.45
CA PRO A 14 0.52 1.07 -6.34
C PRO A 14 -0.58 2.10 -6.06
N VAL A 15 -0.28 3.05 -5.18
CA VAL A 15 -1.01 4.32 -5.12
C VAL A 15 -0.47 5.24 -6.21
N PHE A 16 -1.37 5.93 -6.90
CA PHE A 16 -1.00 6.83 -8.00
C PHE A 16 -0.73 8.26 -7.54
N PHE A 17 -1.38 8.71 -6.46
CA PHE A 17 -1.27 10.08 -5.97
C PHE A 17 -1.03 10.13 -4.46
N CYS A 18 -0.15 11.04 -4.03
CA CYS A 18 0.11 11.28 -2.61
C CYS A 18 -1.16 11.82 -1.94
N PRO A 19 -1.66 11.20 -0.86
CA PRO A 19 -2.88 11.67 -0.18
C PRO A 19 -2.69 13.03 0.51
N TYR A 20 -1.45 13.52 0.63
CA TYR A 20 -1.14 14.78 1.30
C TYR A 20 -0.93 15.96 0.34
N CYS A 21 -0.33 15.75 -0.83
CA CYS A 21 -0.02 16.85 -1.77
C CYS A 21 -0.54 16.64 -3.20
N GLY A 22 -1.09 15.47 -3.52
CA GLY A 22 -1.61 15.16 -4.85
C GLY A 22 -0.55 14.88 -5.92
N ASP A 23 0.73 14.82 -5.54
CA ASP A 23 1.84 14.53 -6.45
C ASP A 23 1.97 13.01 -6.73
N GLU A 24 2.57 12.65 -7.86
CA GLU A 24 2.71 11.27 -8.36
C GLU A 24 4.09 10.66 -8.08
N GLU A 25 5.04 11.45 -7.57
CA GLU A 25 6.41 11.01 -7.27
C GLU A 25 6.45 10.17 -5.98
N LEU A 26 5.95 8.93 -6.09
CA LEU A 26 5.79 7.96 -5.01
C LEU A 26 6.70 6.75 -5.21
N THR A 27 7.45 6.40 -4.16
CA THR A 27 8.32 5.22 -4.15
C THR A 27 7.97 4.28 -2.98
N PRO A 28 8.04 2.95 -3.14
CA PRO A 28 7.91 2.03 -2.02
C PRO A 28 8.94 2.33 -0.93
N HIS A 29 8.52 2.26 0.33
CA HIS A 29 9.36 2.63 1.47
C HIS A 29 9.18 1.66 2.63
N GLY A 30 10.24 1.02 3.09
CA GLY A 30 10.17 0.11 4.24
C GLY A 30 9.40 -1.18 3.95
N GLU A 31 8.55 -1.60 4.88
CA GLU A 31 7.79 -2.86 4.84
C GLU A 31 6.41 -2.72 4.18
N ASP A 32 5.65 -3.82 4.15
CA ASP A 32 4.40 -4.02 3.42
C ASP A 32 3.47 -2.80 3.32
N GLY A 33 3.38 -2.27 2.10
CA GLY A 33 2.44 -1.23 1.73
C GLY A 33 2.79 0.18 2.20
N ALA A 34 4.01 0.41 2.64
CA ALA A 34 4.51 1.76 2.92
C ALA A 34 5.14 2.44 1.69
N TRP A 35 4.96 3.75 1.64
CA TRP A 35 5.24 4.64 0.50
C TRP A 35 5.87 5.94 0.98
N HIS A 36 6.80 6.47 0.19
CA HIS A 36 7.42 7.77 0.38
C HIS A 36 7.12 8.68 -0.81
N CYS A 37 6.75 9.94 -0.54
CA CYS A 37 6.55 10.97 -1.54
C CYS A 37 7.75 11.92 -1.59
N ALA A 38 8.40 12.04 -2.76
CA ALA A 38 9.57 12.91 -2.89
C ALA A 38 9.20 14.41 -2.90
N ALA A 39 7.99 14.76 -3.36
CA ALA A 39 7.54 16.15 -3.44
C ALA A 39 7.28 16.79 -2.07
N CYS A 40 6.66 16.05 -1.14
CA CYS A 40 6.30 16.56 0.19
C CYS A 40 7.04 15.87 1.35
N LEU A 41 7.96 14.96 1.03
CA LEU A 41 8.85 14.23 1.95
C LEU A 41 8.14 13.37 3.00
N ARG A 42 6.85 13.09 2.82
CA ARG A 42 6.06 12.27 3.76
C ARG A 42 6.16 10.80 3.44
N THR A 43 6.18 9.99 4.49
CA THR A 43 6.03 8.53 4.43
C THR A 43 4.67 8.14 5.01
N PHE A 44 4.01 7.15 4.40
CA PHE A 44 2.69 6.66 4.83
C PHE A 44 2.50 5.18 4.46
N THR A 45 1.53 4.51 5.08
CA THR A 45 1.18 3.11 4.79
C THR A 45 -0.25 3.00 4.31
N VAL A 46 -0.50 2.17 3.30
CA VAL A 46 -1.84 1.90 2.77
C VAL A 46 -2.25 0.49 3.15
N ARG A 47 -3.45 0.36 3.73
CA ARG A 47 -4.03 -0.92 4.13
C ARG A 47 -5.51 -0.96 3.76
N LEU A 48 -5.94 -1.99 3.03
CA LEU A 48 -7.35 -2.29 2.84
C LEU A 48 -7.95 -2.76 4.16
N THR A 49 -8.94 -2.04 4.68
CA THR A 49 -9.60 -2.36 5.96
C THR A 49 -10.93 -3.10 5.79
N GLY A 50 -11.57 -2.99 4.61
CA GLY A 50 -12.81 -3.68 4.28
C GLY A 50 -13.41 -3.18 2.96
N THR A 51 -14.43 -3.89 2.46
CA THR A 51 -15.23 -3.48 1.31
C THR A 51 -16.70 -3.35 1.72
N GLY A 52 -17.42 -2.40 1.13
CA GLY A 52 -18.84 -2.23 1.42
C GLY A 52 -19.14 -1.83 2.87
N VAL A 53 -18.30 -0.98 3.46
CA VAL A 53 -18.53 -0.41 4.80
C VAL A 53 -19.89 0.28 4.85
N GLN A 54 -20.92 -0.46 5.26
CA GLN A 54 -22.16 0.14 5.71
C GLN A 54 -21.79 0.81 7.03
N HIS A 55 -22.01 2.12 7.10
CA HIS A 55 -21.88 2.87 8.35
C HIS A 55 -22.50 2.06 9.52
N PRO A 56 -21.91 2.07 10.72
CA PRO A 56 -22.66 1.66 11.89
C PRO A 56 -23.95 2.49 12.01
#